data_AF-A0A5M3WT03-F1
#
_entry.id   AF-A0A5M3WT03-F1
#
_cell.length_a   1.000
_cell.length_b   1.000
_cell.length_c   1.000
_cell.angle_alpha   90.00
_cell.angle_beta   90.00
_cell.angle_gamma   90.00
#
_symmetry.space_group_name_H-M   'P 1'
#
loop_
_entity.id
_entity.type
_entity.pdbx_description
1 polymer ?
#
loop_
_entity_poly.entity_id
_entity_poly.type
_entity_poly.pdbx_seq_one_letter_code
_entity_poly.pdbx_strand_id
1 'polypeptide(L)'
;MRKSRKRGISVLVTLLLALAGALAISSPAAAWVYCNSVSLVQGGYDAETVIVYPTYNDNSTNCDMRINEHGTTGQREAISQLQHNINVCYGPNRWDQGTPRVTNHLTVDGEYGPQTYAAIKAVQRHLNDPAVQVDGYAGPQTRSRMHHPSVEGYCIMPATVPYPSIVSP
;
A
#
# COMPACT_ATOMS: atom_id res chain seq x y z
N MET A 1 -58.55 -16.21 -48.50
CA MET A 1 -58.04 -16.19 -47.11
C MET A 1 -58.74 -17.28 -46.31
N ARG A 2 -58.07 -18.41 -46.01
CA ARG A 2 -58.68 -19.55 -45.29
C ARG A 2 -57.63 -20.40 -44.55
N LYS A 3 -57.72 -20.37 -43.21
CA LYS A 3 -57.68 -21.51 -42.26
C LYS A 3 -56.37 -22.28 -41.98
N SER A 4 -55.88 -22.07 -40.75
CA SER A 4 -55.20 -22.97 -39.80
C SER A 4 -55.19 -24.49 -40.07
N ARG A 5 -54.03 -25.14 -39.82
CA ARG A 5 -53.92 -26.35 -38.97
C ARG A 5 -52.47 -26.72 -38.58
N LYS A 6 -52.35 -27.30 -37.38
CA LYS A 6 -51.17 -27.70 -36.59
C LYS A 6 -50.52 -29.02 -37.05
N ARG A 7 -49.37 -29.34 -36.41
CA ARG A 7 -48.62 -30.63 -36.24
C ARG A 7 -47.41 -30.75 -37.18
N GLY A 8 -46.17 -31.09 -36.79
CA GLY A 8 -45.53 -31.48 -35.52
C GLY A 8 -44.19 -32.18 -35.85
N ILE A 9 -43.19 -32.08 -34.94
CA ILE A 9 -42.10 -33.05 -34.65
C ILE A 9 -41.16 -33.41 -35.84
N SER A 10 -39.84 -33.16 -35.83
CA SER A 10 -38.81 -33.88 -35.06
C SER A 10 -37.45 -33.18 -35.27
N VAL A 11 -36.82 -32.65 -34.22
CA VAL A 11 -35.60 -33.18 -33.58
C VAL A 11 -34.46 -33.55 -34.55
N LEU A 12 -33.47 -32.67 -34.64
CA LEU A 12 -32.07 -33.09 -34.73
C LEU A 12 -31.25 -32.19 -33.80
N VAL A 13 -30.96 -32.75 -32.62
CA VAL A 13 -30.03 -32.22 -31.64
C VAL A 13 -28.64 -32.55 -32.13
N THR A 14 -27.90 -31.55 -32.62
CA THR A 14 -26.44 -31.65 -32.80
C THR A 14 -25.78 -30.96 -31.61
N LEU A 15 -25.50 -31.77 -30.58
CA LEU A 15 -24.72 -31.40 -29.42
C LEU A 15 -23.24 -31.30 -29.83
N LEU A 16 -22.76 -30.11 -30.15
CA LEU A 16 -21.32 -29.83 -30.28
C LEU A 16 -20.83 -29.21 -28.96
N LEU A 17 -20.23 -30.05 -28.11
CA LEU A 17 -19.39 -29.61 -27.00
C LEU A 17 -18.18 -28.85 -27.58
N ALA A 18 -18.24 -27.52 -27.60
CA ALA A 18 -17.04 -26.71 -27.69
C ALA A 18 -16.48 -26.58 -26.27
N LEU A 19 -15.42 -27.33 -25.96
CA LEU A 19 -14.58 -27.06 -24.80
C LEU A 19 -13.98 -25.66 -24.96
N ALA A 20 -14.62 -24.65 -24.37
CA ALA A 20 -14.01 -23.37 -24.10
C ALA A 20 -13.02 -23.57 -22.94
N GLY A 21 -11.85 -24.10 -23.25
CA GLY A 21 -10.69 -24.07 -22.35
C GLY A 21 -10.24 -22.62 -22.20
N ALA A 22 -10.85 -21.90 -21.27
CA ALA A 22 -10.35 -20.60 -20.84
C ALA A 22 -8.99 -20.85 -20.19
N LEU A 23 -7.90 -20.55 -20.91
CA LEU A 23 -6.60 -20.36 -20.30
C LEU A 23 -6.76 -19.15 -19.37
N ALA A 24 -6.98 -19.41 -18.09
CA ALA A 24 -6.77 -18.44 -17.06
C ALA A 24 -5.27 -18.12 -17.07
N ILE A 25 -4.89 -17.13 -17.89
CA ILE A 25 -3.65 -16.38 -17.69
C ILE A 25 -3.84 -15.63 -16.37
N SER A 26 -3.68 -16.35 -15.25
CA SER A 26 -3.46 -15.73 -13.97
C SER A 26 -2.22 -14.86 -14.16
N SER A 27 -2.39 -13.54 -14.14
CA SER A 27 -1.26 -12.63 -14.12
C SER A 27 -0.30 -13.13 -13.04
N PRO A 28 1.01 -13.24 -13.33
CA PRO A 28 1.95 -13.64 -12.29
C PRO A 28 1.76 -12.66 -11.15
N ALA A 29 1.46 -13.17 -9.96
CA ALA A 29 1.49 -12.36 -8.76
C ALA A 29 2.91 -11.77 -8.72
N ALA A 30 3.03 -10.46 -8.94
CA ALA A 30 4.32 -9.80 -8.90
C ALA A 30 4.97 -10.14 -7.55
N ALA A 31 6.18 -10.70 -7.59
CA ALA A 31 6.92 -10.97 -6.38
C ALA A 31 7.19 -9.61 -5.71
N TRP A 32 6.54 -9.37 -4.58
CA TRP A 32 6.66 -8.12 -3.83
C TRP A 32 8.11 -7.95 -3.35
N VAL A 33 8.72 -6.82 -3.67
CA VAL A 33 10.03 -6.43 -3.13
C VAL A 33 9.85 -5.74 -1.78
N TYR A 34 10.69 -6.07 -0.80
CA TYR A 34 10.61 -5.51 0.54
C TYR A 34 11.50 -4.27 0.63
N CYS A 35 11.01 -3.16 1.19
CA CYS A 35 11.80 -1.93 1.33
C CYS A 35 13.05 -2.18 2.19
N ASN A 36 14.21 -1.80 1.68
CA ASN A 36 15.50 -2.11 2.30
C ASN A 36 16.45 -0.91 2.37
N SER A 37 15.94 0.30 2.13
CA SER A 37 16.69 1.53 2.31
C SER A 37 15.73 2.70 2.58
N VAL A 38 16.29 3.90 2.76
CA VAL A 38 15.54 5.13 3.05
C VAL A 38 16.08 6.24 2.16
N SER A 39 15.17 6.98 1.50
CA SER A 39 15.55 8.06 0.59
C SER A 39 14.69 9.30 0.82
N LEU A 40 15.18 10.45 0.34
CA LEU A 40 14.39 11.67 0.25
C LEU A 40 13.50 11.59 -0.99
N VAL A 41 12.20 11.84 -0.79
CA VAL A 41 11.22 11.88 -1.88
C VAL A 41 10.40 13.16 -1.79
N GLN A 42 9.85 13.59 -2.92
CA GLN A 42 9.00 14.78 -2.96
C GLN A 42 7.76 14.58 -2.07
N GLY A 43 7.58 15.45 -1.08
CA GLY A 43 6.43 15.49 -0.19
C GLY A 43 5.60 16.75 -0.44
N GLY A 44 4.28 16.71 -0.25
CA GLY A 44 3.44 17.91 -0.33
C GLY A 44 3.17 18.42 -1.76
N TYR A 45 2.64 19.64 -1.87
CA TYR A 45 2.18 20.18 -3.17
C TYR A 45 3.22 21.04 -3.90
N ASP A 46 4.29 21.43 -3.22
CA ASP A 46 5.38 22.23 -3.79
C ASP A 46 6.61 21.37 -4.09
N ALA A 47 7.54 21.96 -4.86
CA ALA A 47 8.77 21.31 -5.31
C ALA A 47 9.90 21.33 -4.26
N GLU A 48 9.72 22.02 -3.14
CA GLU A 48 10.76 22.22 -2.12
C GLU A 48 10.61 21.26 -0.95
N THR A 49 9.38 20.83 -0.67
CA THR A 49 9.09 19.99 0.46
C THR A 49 9.52 18.54 0.20
N VAL A 50 10.39 18.02 1.06
CA VAL A 50 10.90 16.64 0.98
C VAL A 50 10.64 15.87 2.26
N ILE A 51 10.32 14.58 2.12
CA ILE A 51 10.07 13.66 3.22
C ILE A 51 11.05 12.50 3.22
N VAL A 52 11.26 11.93 4.41
CA VAL A 52 12.07 10.73 4.61
C VAL A 52 11.19 9.49 4.41
N TYR A 53 11.53 8.67 3.41
CA TYR A 53 10.62 7.63 2.90
C TYR A 53 11.34 6.29 2.68
N PRO A 54 10.77 5.16 3.15
CA PRO A 54 11.33 3.84 2.86
C PRO A 54 11.30 3.50 1.37
N THR A 55 12.43 3.04 0.84
CA THR A 55 12.62 2.70 -0.58
C THR A 55 13.22 1.31 -0.73
N TYR A 56 13.25 0.83 -1.97
CA TYR A 56 14.00 -0.35 -2.37
C TYR A 56 15.22 0.10 -3.18
N ASN A 57 16.41 -0.31 -2.73
CA ASN A 57 17.71 -0.01 -3.33
C ASN A 57 17.88 1.47 -3.74
N ASP A 58 17.34 2.39 -2.94
CA ASP A 58 17.41 3.84 -3.13
C ASP A 58 16.83 4.36 -4.47
N ASN A 59 16.07 3.53 -5.19
CA ASN A 59 15.62 3.84 -6.54
C ASN A 59 14.14 3.55 -6.81
N SER A 60 13.46 2.90 -5.88
CA SER A 60 12.04 2.57 -6.02
C SER A 60 11.28 2.83 -4.73
N THR A 61 10.18 3.58 -4.84
CA THR A 61 9.19 3.73 -3.76
C THR A 61 8.16 2.60 -3.77
N ASN A 62 8.15 1.78 -4.83
CA ASN A 62 7.30 0.61 -4.98
C ASN A 62 7.90 -0.61 -4.28
N CYS A 63 7.70 -0.68 -2.98
CA CYS A 63 8.12 -1.79 -2.12
C CYS A 63 7.15 -1.96 -0.96
N ASP A 64 7.18 -3.14 -0.34
CA ASP A 64 6.29 -3.49 0.75
C ASP A 64 7.02 -3.59 2.10
N MET A 65 6.25 -3.47 3.18
CA MET A 65 6.70 -3.57 4.56
C MET A 65 5.64 -4.26 5.41
N ARG A 66 6.00 -5.41 5.98
CA ARG A 66 5.11 -6.31 6.73
C ARG A 66 5.92 -7.02 7.81
N ILE A 67 5.30 -7.95 8.56
CA ILE A 67 6.01 -8.74 9.58
C ILE A 67 7.30 -9.35 9.00
N ASN A 68 8.42 -9.06 9.65
CA ASN A 68 9.76 -9.44 9.20
C ASN A 68 10.65 -9.76 10.41
N GLU A 69 10.58 -11.02 10.87
CA GLU A 69 11.27 -11.49 12.08
C GLU A 69 12.80 -11.59 11.92
N HIS A 70 13.28 -11.64 10.68
CA HIS A 70 14.71 -11.82 10.35
C HIS A 70 15.16 -10.84 9.25
N GLY A 71 14.75 -9.58 9.37
CA GLY A 71 15.07 -8.57 8.39
C GLY A 71 16.57 -8.28 8.28
N THR A 72 17.04 -7.98 7.07
CA THR A 72 18.39 -7.47 6.85
C THR A 72 18.57 -6.09 7.47
N THR A 73 19.81 -5.62 7.63
CA THR A 73 20.11 -4.28 8.16
C THR A 73 19.30 -3.18 7.47
N GLY A 74 19.26 -3.19 6.14
CA GLY A 74 18.50 -2.19 5.37
C GLY A 74 16.98 -2.30 5.54
N GLN A 75 16.45 -3.53 5.71
CA GLN A 75 15.02 -3.69 6.01
C GLN A 75 14.67 -3.20 7.41
N ARG A 76 15.57 -3.40 8.39
CA ARG A 76 15.40 -2.87 9.75
C ARG A 76 15.46 -1.35 9.75
N GLU A 77 16.35 -0.74 8.97
CA GLU A 77 16.42 0.71 8.76
C GLU A 77 15.11 1.27 8.19
N ALA A 78 14.60 0.65 7.12
CA ALA A 78 13.30 1.00 6.54
C ALA A 78 12.16 0.91 7.59
N ILE A 79 12.13 -0.16 8.38
CA ILE A 79 11.13 -0.35 9.44
C ILE A 79 11.26 0.71 10.54
N SER A 80 12.48 1.04 10.97
CA SER A 80 12.73 2.11 11.94
C SER A 80 12.19 3.44 11.44
N GLN A 81 12.38 3.76 10.15
CA GLN A 81 11.80 4.95 9.56
C GLN A 81 10.27 4.92 9.59
N LEU A 82 9.65 3.78 9.27
CA LEU A 82 8.19 3.64 9.35
C LEU A 82 7.68 3.84 10.78
N GLN A 83 8.31 3.21 11.78
CA GLN A 83 7.95 3.36 13.19
C GLN A 83 8.10 4.81 13.66
N HIS A 84 9.17 5.48 13.25
CA HIS A 84 9.37 6.91 13.49
C HIS A 84 8.23 7.76 12.89
N ASN A 85 7.89 7.53 11.61
CA ASN A 85 6.81 8.25 10.94
C ASN A 85 5.46 8.10 11.68
N ILE A 86 5.15 6.87 12.11
CA ILE A 86 3.95 6.59 12.90
C ILE A 86 3.97 7.37 14.21
N ASN A 87 5.08 7.34 14.95
CA ASN A 87 5.20 8.06 16.21
C ASN A 87 5.00 9.57 16.06
N VAL A 88 5.63 10.16 15.05
CA VAL A 88 5.59 11.61 14.83
C VAL A 88 4.22 12.07 14.35
N CYS A 89 3.62 11.38 13.38
CA CYS A 89 2.39 11.86 12.73
C CYS A 89 1.10 11.27 13.29
N TYR A 90 1.16 10.09 13.90
CA TYR A 90 -0.02 9.34 14.34
C TYR A 90 0.02 8.96 15.83
N GLY A 91 1.12 9.21 16.54
CA GLY A 91 1.33 8.84 17.94
C GLY A 91 0.69 9.79 18.95
N PRO A 92 0.97 9.63 20.25
CA PRO A 92 0.47 10.52 21.31
C PRO A 92 1.14 11.91 21.36
N ASN A 93 2.40 12.04 20.90
CA ASN A 93 3.23 13.24 21.10
C ASN A 93 3.53 14.00 19.79
N ARG A 94 2.54 14.11 18.89
CA ARG A 94 2.69 14.84 17.62
C ARG A 94 2.95 16.33 17.81
N TRP A 95 3.79 16.88 16.94
CA TRP A 95 4.09 18.30 16.84
C TRP A 95 2.96 19.10 16.18
N ASP A 96 2.25 18.48 15.23
CA ASP A 96 1.10 19.07 14.56
C ASP A 96 -0.23 18.53 15.14
N GLN A 97 -1.04 19.44 15.69
CA GLN A 97 -2.35 19.12 16.29
C GLN A 97 -3.47 18.92 15.26
N GLY A 98 -3.19 19.06 13.95
CA GLY A 98 -4.20 18.95 12.89
C GLY A 98 -4.74 17.54 12.64
N THR A 99 -4.01 16.49 13.04
CA THR A 99 -4.46 15.09 12.87
C THR A 99 -5.03 14.52 14.19
N PRO A 100 -5.94 13.53 14.22
CA PRO A 100 -6.40 12.85 15.45
C PRO A 100 -5.40 11.81 15.96
N ARG A 101 -5.30 11.56 17.27
CA ARG A 101 -4.40 10.52 17.80
C ARG A 101 -4.91 9.14 17.36
N VAL A 102 -4.13 8.43 16.56
CA VAL A 102 -4.54 7.17 15.91
C VAL A 102 -3.84 5.95 16.50
N THR A 103 -2.62 6.13 17.03
CA THR A 103 -1.78 5.03 17.50
C THR A 103 -1.23 5.27 18.91
N ASN A 104 -0.78 4.19 19.54
CA ASN A 104 0.11 4.26 20.70
C ASN A 104 1.54 4.53 20.25
N HIS A 105 2.40 4.98 21.18
CA HIS A 105 3.82 5.09 20.90
C HIS A 105 4.43 3.72 20.61
N LEU A 106 5.17 3.62 19.51
CA LEU A 106 5.93 2.44 19.11
C LEU A 106 7.38 2.57 19.55
N THR A 107 8.00 1.45 19.91
CA THR A 107 9.46 1.38 19.96
C THR A 107 10.01 1.47 18.54
N VAL A 108 11.09 2.23 18.36
CA VAL A 108 11.79 2.33 17.07
C VAL A 108 12.97 1.34 17.09
N ASP A 109 12.67 0.06 16.89
CA ASP A 109 13.60 -1.06 16.98
C ASP A 109 13.95 -1.69 15.62
N GLY A 110 13.28 -1.25 14.55
CA GLY A 110 13.43 -1.82 13.22
C GLY A 110 12.78 -3.19 13.07
N GLU A 111 11.89 -3.59 13.99
CA GLU A 111 11.18 -4.86 13.95
C GLU A 111 9.69 -4.65 13.66
N TYR A 112 9.21 -5.27 12.59
CA TYR A 112 7.80 -5.20 12.25
C TYR A 112 7.02 -6.25 13.07
N GLY A 113 6.93 -6.00 14.38
CA GLY A 113 6.21 -6.86 15.31
C GLY A 113 4.70 -6.60 15.38
N PRO A 114 3.99 -7.28 16.30
CA PRO A 114 2.55 -7.12 16.49
C PRO A 114 2.10 -5.68 16.78
N GLN A 115 2.94 -4.88 17.46
CA GLN A 115 2.63 -3.48 17.76
C GLN A 115 2.65 -2.61 16.51
N THR A 116 3.68 -2.73 15.66
CA THR A 116 3.76 -2.03 14.37
C THR A 116 2.62 -2.45 13.45
N TYR A 117 2.30 -3.76 13.40
CA TYR A 117 1.17 -4.29 12.66
C TYR A 117 -0.17 -3.67 13.11
N ALA A 118 -0.43 -3.62 14.42
CA ALA A 118 -1.65 -3.01 14.95
C ALA A 118 -1.73 -1.50 14.67
N ALA A 119 -0.60 -0.78 14.76
CA ALA A 119 -0.52 0.64 14.47
C ALA A 119 -0.81 0.93 12.98
N ILE A 120 -0.27 0.14 12.06
CA ILE A 120 -0.57 0.28 10.63
C ILE A 120 -2.04 0.03 10.35
N LYS A 121 -2.67 -0.98 10.97
CA LYS A 121 -4.13 -1.16 10.83
C LYS A 121 -4.93 0.03 11.35
N ALA A 122 -4.47 0.68 12.41
CA ALA A 122 -5.12 1.89 12.92
C ALA A 122 -4.98 3.05 11.92
N VAL A 123 -3.78 3.26 11.37
CA VAL A 123 -3.54 4.25 10.31
C VAL A 123 -4.41 3.96 9.08
N GLN A 124 -4.43 2.73 8.57
CA GLN A 124 -5.24 2.34 7.41
C GLN A 124 -6.74 2.63 7.60
N ARG A 125 -7.29 2.32 8.78
CA ARG A 125 -8.69 2.67 9.11
C ARG A 125 -8.90 4.17 9.16
N HIS A 126 -7.93 4.91 9.71
CA HIS A 126 -8.02 6.36 9.81
C HIS A 126 -7.97 7.04 8.44
N LEU A 127 -7.19 6.51 7.50
CA LEU A 127 -7.13 7.02 6.13
C LEU A 127 -8.49 6.99 5.43
N ASN A 128 -9.34 6.00 5.74
CA ASN A 128 -10.68 5.86 5.17
C ASN A 128 -10.71 5.96 3.63
N ASP A 129 -9.66 5.43 2.98
CA ASP A 129 -9.48 5.45 1.53
C ASP A 129 -9.84 4.07 0.94
N PRO A 130 -10.75 3.97 -0.05
CA PRO A 130 -11.11 2.69 -0.66
C PRO A 130 -9.95 1.98 -1.39
N ALA A 131 -8.87 2.69 -1.72
CA ALA A 131 -7.66 2.12 -2.28
C ALA A 131 -6.71 1.53 -1.23
N VAL A 132 -6.99 1.70 0.06
CA VAL A 132 -6.15 1.20 1.17
C VAL A 132 -6.88 0.05 1.88
N GLN A 133 -6.29 -1.14 1.82
CA GLN A 133 -6.79 -2.30 2.56
C GLN A 133 -6.37 -2.21 4.04
N VAL A 134 -7.22 -2.67 4.97
CA VAL A 134 -6.91 -2.73 6.41
C VAL A 134 -6.27 -4.08 6.77
N ASP A 135 -5.16 -4.39 6.11
CA ASP A 135 -4.44 -5.66 6.20
C ASP A 135 -3.27 -5.64 7.19
N GLY A 136 -2.86 -4.46 7.66
CA GLY A 136 -1.69 -4.26 8.51
C GLY A 136 -0.37 -4.33 7.74
N TYR A 137 -0.39 -4.16 6.41
CA TYR A 137 0.79 -4.05 5.57
C TYR A 137 1.02 -2.59 5.16
N ALA A 138 2.25 -2.12 5.36
CA ALA A 138 2.66 -0.79 4.91
C ALA A 138 3.18 -0.85 3.46
N GLY A 139 2.33 -1.35 2.58
CA GLY A 139 2.59 -1.39 1.14
C GLY A 139 2.53 0.00 0.50
N PRO A 140 2.82 0.12 -0.80
CA PRO A 140 2.90 1.41 -1.48
C PRO A 140 1.61 2.22 -1.39
N GLN A 141 0.44 1.57 -1.51
CA GLN A 141 -0.86 2.23 -1.38
C GLN A 141 -1.08 2.84 0.01
N THR A 142 -0.74 2.10 1.08
CA THR A 142 -0.79 2.62 2.46
C THR A 142 0.19 3.78 2.62
N ARG A 143 1.45 3.60 2.22
CA ARG A 143 2.52 4.58 2.45
C ARG A 143 2.38 5.83 1.58
N SER A 144 1.78 5.77 0.40
CA SER A 144 1.53 6.98 -0.41
C SER A 144 0.38 7.84 0.11
N ARG A 145 -0.44 7.29 1.01
CA ARG A 145 -1.63 7.96 1.56
C ARG A 145 -1.45 8.40 3.01
N MET A 146 -0.49 7.84 3.72
CA MET A 146 -0.18 8.26 5.09
C MET A 146 0.70 9.50 5.12
N HIS A 147 0.71 10.17 6.28
CA HIS A 147 1.59 11.30 6.55
C HIS A 147 2.98 10.80 6.92
N HIS A 148 3.97 11.55 6.47
CA HIS A 148 5.38 11.38 6.74
C HIS A 148 5.94 12.68 7.31
N PRO A 149 6.90 12.63 8.22
CA PRO A 149 7.64 13.81 8.63
C PRO A 149 8.47 14.33 7.46
N SER A 150 8.33 15.63 7.18
CA SER A 150 9.26 16.36 6.33
C SER A 150 10.58 16.57 7.06
N VAL A 151 11.61 16.96 6.31
CA VAL A 151 12.91 17.37 6.90
C VAL A 151 12.79 18.59 7.83
N GLU A 152 11.71 19.36 7.71
CA GLU A 152 11.39 20.51 8.57
C GLU A 152 10.57 20.12 9.81
N GLY A 153 10.14 18.86 9.91
CA GLY A 153 9.40 18.32 11.06
C GLY A 153 7.88 18.38 10.95
N TYR A 154 7.34 18.80 9.80
CA TYR A 154 5.89 18.82 9.56
C TYR A 154 5.39 17.46 9.06
N CYS A 155 4.19 17.08 9.47
CA CYS A 155 3.53 15.89 8.95
C CYS A 155 2.81 16.20 7.65
N ILE A 156 3.29 15.63 6.56
CA ILE A 156 2.76 15.89 5.22
C ILE A 156 2.52 14.58 4.47
N MET A 157 1.57 14.60 3.55
CA MET A 157 1.36 13.48 2.64
C MET A 157 2.26 13.62 1.40
N PRO A 158 2.71 12.51 0.79
CA PRO A 158 3.42 12.53 -0.49
C PRO A 158 2.61 13.20 -1.60
N ALA A 159 3.28 13.97 -2.46
CA ALA A 159 2.69 14.75 -3.55
C ALA A 159 1.95 13.89 -4.59
N THR A 160 2.49 12.70 -4.84
CA THR A 160 2.11 11.84 -5.96
C THR A 160 1.64 10.47 -5.44
N VAL A 161 0.43 10.10 -5.86
CA VAL A 161 -0.18 8.81 -5.54
C VAL A 161 -0.19 7.92 -6.79
N PRO A 162 0.14 6.62 -6.68
CA PRO A 162 0.50 5.86 -5.48
C PRO A 162 2.01 5.73 -5.21
N TYR A 163 2.88 6.33 -6.03
CA TYR A 163 4.34 6.19 -5.90
C TYR A 163 5.01 7.56 -5.89
N PRO A 164 5.57 8.01 -4.75
CA PRO A 164 6.37 9.23 -4.70
C PRO A 164 7.60 9.13 -5.59
N SER A 165 7.99 10.26 -6.17
CA SER A 165 9.22 10.39 -6.96
C SER A 165 10.40 10.67 -6.02
N ILE A 166 11.45 9.87 -6.17
CA ILE A 166 12.72 10.06 -5.47
C ILE A 166 13.35 11.35 -5.96
N VAL A 167 13.85 12.16 -5.02
CA VAL A 167 14.63 13.35 -5.37
C VAL A 167 16.01 12.84 -5.80
N SER A 168 16.36 13.03 -7.07
CA SER A 168 17.71 12.73 -7.54
C SER A 168 18.73 13.56 -6.73
N PRO A 169 19.91 13.01 -6.39
CA PRO A 169 20.97 13.77 -5.75
C PRO A 169 21.45 14.94 -6.63
#